data_AF-B0MWW0-F1
#
_entry.id   AF-B0MWW0-F1
#
_cell.length_a   1.000
_cell.length_b   1.000
_cell.length_c   1.000
_cell.angle_alpha   90.00
_cell.angle_beta   90.00
_cell.angle_gamma   90.00
#
_symmetry.space_group_name_H-M   'P 1'
#
loop_
_entity.id
_entity.type
_entity.pdbx_description
1 polymer ?
#
loop_
_entity_poly.entity_id
_entity_poly.type
_entity_poly.pdbx_seq_one_letter_code
_entity_poly.pdbx_strand_id
1 'polypeptide(L)' 'MKQWLLPLICRWFGHKDFEEVYCVKSPRNWFCRQNKPNRYDVVHDIVCSRCRRVHRTILKSRISRAQLLHDGWFIIDE' A
#
# COMPACT_ATOMS: atom_id res chain seq x y z
N MET A 1 21.29 -16.10 3.47
CA MET A 1 20.36 -17.08 4.08
C MET A 1 19.35 -17.52 3.02
N LYS A 2 19.13 -18.82 2.84
CA LYS A 2 18.17 -19.35 1.84
C LYS A 2 16.76 -18.85 2.16
N GLN A 3 16.07 -18.24 1.18
CA GLN A 3 14.76 -17.56 1.34
C GLN A 3 13.65 -18.46 1.93
N TRP A 4 13.84 -19.78 1.91
CA TRP A 4 12.88 -20.81 2.26
C TRP A 4 12.87 -21.09 3.77
N LEU A 5 13.88 -20.62 4.50
CA LEU A 5 13.95 -20.70 5.98
C LEU A 5 13.20 -19.55 6.68
N LEU A 6 12.97 -18.44 5.98
CA LEU A 6 12.30 -17.25 6.52
C LEU A 6 10.87 -17.51 7.06
N PRO A 7 10.01 -18.30 6.40
CA PRO A 7 8.68 -18.62 6.95
C PRO A 7 8.76 -19.52 8.19
N LEU A 8 9.79 -20.36 8.31
CA LEU A 8 9.98 -21.21 9.50
C LEU A 8 10.35 -20.37 10.72
N ILE A 9 11.16 -19.33 10.55
CA ILE A 9 11.51 -18.40 11.64
C ILE A 9 10.26 -17.70 12.19
N CYS A 10 9.33 -17.29 11.33
CA CYS A 10 8.08 -16.67 11.77
C CYS A 10 7.14 -17.65 12.46
N ARG A 11 7.20 -18.94 12.11
CA ARG A 11 6.42 -20.00 12.76
C ARG A 11 6.89 -20.27 14.19
N TRP A 12 8.17 -20.05 14.49
CA TRP A 12 8.76 -20.28 15.81
C TRP A 12 8.76 -19.03 16.70
N PHE A 13 9.04 -17.85 16.12
CA PHE A 13 9.21 -16.60 16.87
C PHE A 13 8.07 -15.59 16.68
N GLY A 14 7.00 -15.98 15.97
CA GLY A 14 5.91 -15.10 15.60
C GLY A 14 6.26 -14.15 14.46
N HIS A 15 5.21 -13.55 13.88
CA HIS A 15 5.34 -12.50 12.88
C HIS A 15 5.71 -11.18 13.56
N LYS A 16 6.72 -10.49 13.01
CA LYS A 16 7.07 -9.12 13.40
C LYS A 16 6.62 -8.20 12.29
N ASP A 17 5.39 -7.73 12.45
CA ASP A 17 4.70 -6.92 11.47
C ASP A 17 4.98 -5.44 11.70
N PHE A 18 5.08 -4.70 10.60
CA PHE A 18 5.09 -3.24 10.58
C PHE A 18 4.00 -2.78 9.63
N GLU A 19 3.37 -1.67 10.00
CA GLU A 19 2.27 -1.08 9.25
C GLU A 19 2.79 0.09 8.43
N GLU A 20 2.49 0.09 7.14
CA GLU A 20 2.77 1.19 6.24
C GLU A 20 1.47 1.67 5.63
N VAL A 21 1.17 2.96 5.80
CA VAL A 21 -0.01 3.57 5.17
C VAL A 21 0.46 4.65 4.22
N TYR A 22 0.11 4.50 2.95
CA TYR A 22 0.56 5.38 1.89
C TYR A 22 -0.49 5.55 0.81
N CYS A 23 -0.33 6.61 0.01
CA CYS A 23 -1.22 6.92 -1.11
C CYS A 23 -0.58 6.46 -2.43
N VAL A 24 -1.34 5.76 -3.26
CA VAL A 24 -0.90 5.31 -4.59
C VAL A 24 -1.84 5.88 -5.65
N LYS A 25 -1.30 6.24 -6.82
CA LYS A 25 -2.12 6.60 -7.98
C LYS A 25 -2.95 5.38 -8.39
N SER A 26 -4.28 5.53 -8.37
CA SER A 26 -5.20 4.47 -8.76
C SER A 26 -4.99 4.13 -10.25
N PRO A 27 -4.88 2.84 -10.63
CA PRO A 27 -4.62 2.45 -12.01
C PRO A 27 -5.71 3.02 -12.93
N ARG A 28 -5.29 3.75 -13.97
CA ARG A 28 -6.23 4.26 -14.97
C ARG A 28 -6.83 3.06 -15.69
N ASN A 29 -8.15 2.88 -15.60
CA ASN A 29 -8.84 1.95 -16.49
C ASN A 29 -8.45 2.30 -17.93
N TRP A 30 -7.89 1.34 -18.66
CA TRP A 30 -7.38 1.54 -20.03
C TRP A 30 -8.46 2.11 -20.98
N PHE A 31 -9.73 1.78 -20.72
CA PHE A 31 -10.90 2.31 -21.42
C PHE A 31 -11.23 3.78 -21.13
N CYS A 32 -10.73 4.37 -20.04
CA CYS A 32 -11.05 5.74 -19.62
C CYS A 32 -9.85 6.66 -19.88
N ARG A 33 -9.44 6.77 -21.14
CA ARG A 33 -8.13 7.32 -21.50
C ARG A 33 -8.02 8.84 -21.54
N GLN A 34 -9.09 9.61 -21.33
CA GLN A 34 -9.03 11.06 -21.50
C GLN A 34 -9.85 11.79 -20.41
N ASN A 35 -9.19 12.70 -19.68
CA ASN A 35 -9.77 13.76 -18.84
C ASN A 35 -10.33 13.46 -17.44
N LYS A 36 -10.16 12.27 -16.85
CA LYS A 36 -10.49 12.11 -15.42
C LYS A 36 -9.34 12.58 -14.52
N PRO A 37 -9.61 13.36 -13.46
CA PRO A 37 -8.58 13.80 -12.52
C PRO A 37 -7.85 12.59 -11.93
N ASN A 38 -6.53 12.71 -11.72
CA ASN A 38 -5.74 11.67 -11.06
C ASN A 38 -6.41 11.31 -9.73
N ARG A 39 -6.87 10.06 -9.64
CA ARG A 39 -7.44 9.50 -8.41
C ARG A 39 -6.38 8.70 -7.68
N TYR A 40 -6.49 8.67 -6.37
CA TYR A 40 -5.55 8.01 -5.48
C TYR A 40 -6.29 7.00 -4.61
N ASP A 41 -5.61 5.92 -4.29
CA ASP A 41 -6.05 4.91 -3.35
C ASP A 41 -5.14 4.97 -2.12
N VAL A 42 -5.73 4.99 -0.93
CA VAL A 42 -5.00 4.90 0.34
C VAL A 42 -4.86 3.42 0.65
N VAL A 43 -3.62 2.97 0.67
CA VAL A 43 -3.24 1.58 0.87
C VAL A 43 -2.63 1.47 2.26
N HIS A 44 -3.10 0.49 3.02
CA HIS A 44 -2.52 0.06 4.27
C HIS A 44 -1.93 -1.33 4.05
N ASP A 45 -0.61 -1.41 4.05
CA ASP A 45 0.14 -2.65 3.92
C ASP A 45 0.69 -3.05 5.30
N ILE A 46 0.35 -4.25 5.75
CA ILE A 46 0.95 -4.88 6.92
C ILE A 46 2.02 -5.84 6.41
N VAL A 47 3.28 -5.53 6.69
CA VAL A 47 4.43 -6.28 6.16
C VAL A 47 5.20 -6.94 7.29
N CYS A 48 5.47 -8.23 7.15
CA CYS A 48 6.32 -8.93 8.10
C CYS A 48 7.80 -8.69 7.79
N SER A 49 8.55 -8.07 8.69
CA SER A 49 9.99 -7.81 8.53
C SER A 49 10.86 -9.06 8.34
N ARG A 50 10.37 -10.22 8.81
CA ARG A 50 11.09 -11.50 8.79
C ARG A 50 10.80 -12.32 7.53
N CYS A 51 9.54 -12.61 7.25
CA CYS A 51 9.15 -13.43 6.10
C CYS A 51 8.68 -12.65 4.87
N ARG A 52 8.60 -11.31 4.97
CA ARG A 52 8.12 -10.42 3.90
C ARG A 52 6.70 -10.74 3.42
N ARG A 53 5.89 -11.41 4.25
CA ARG A 53 4.46 -11.56 4.00
C ARG A 53 3.83 -10.16 4.01
N VAL A 54 3.04 -9.85 2.99
CA VAL A 54 2.34 -8.57 2.86
C VAL A 54 0.84 -8.83 2.90
N HIS A 55 0.16 -8.13 3.79
CA HIS A 55 -1.30 -8.04 3.82
C HIS A 55 -1.69 -6.63 3.38
N ARG A 56 -2.16 -6.52 2.14
CA ARG A 56 -2.63 -5.27 1.58
C ARG A 56 -4.11 -5.07 1.85
N THR A 57 -4.46 -3.91 2.39
CA THR A 57 -5.85 -3.45 2.54
C THR A 57 -6.01 -2.07 1.93
N ILE A 58 -7.10 -1.87 1.19
CA ILE A 58 -7.44 -0.56 0.61
C ILE A 58 -8.39 0.13 1.58
N LEU A 59 -7.93 1.18 2.26
CA LEU A 59 -8.73 1.90 3.25
C LEU A 59 -9.73 2.84 2.59
N LYS A 60 -9.27 3.54 1.55
CA LYS A 60 -10.09 4.47 0.77
C LYS A 60 -9.67 4.36 -0.68
N SER A 61 -10.64 4.33 -1.59
CA SER A 61 -10.37 4.23 -3.03
C SER A 61 -10.89 5.44 -3.78
N ARG A 62 -10.27 5.73 -4.92
CA ARG A 62 -10.70 6.74 -5.90
C ARG A 62 -10.84 8.15 -5.33
N ILE A 63 -9.95 8.53 -4.41
CA ILE A 63 -9.93 9.83 -3.74
C ILE A 63 -9.29 10.87 -4.65
N SER A 64 -9.74 12.12 -4.53
CA SER A 64 -9.13 13.25 -5.24
C SER A 64 -7.87 13.76 -4.53
N ARG A 65 -6.97 14.41 -5.27
CA ARG A 65 -5.77 15.05 -4.69
C ARG A 65 -6.11 16.05 -3.58
N ALA A 66 -7.12 16.89 -3.81
CA ALA A 66 -7.53 17.92 -2.85
C ALA A 66 -8.01 17.32 -1.52
N GLN A 67 -8.76 16.22 -1.60
CA GLN A 67 -9.27 15.52 -0.42
C GLN A 67 -8.15 14.83 0.36
N LEU A 68 -7.15 14.27 -0.33
CA LEU A 68 -5.94 13.75 0.34
C LEU A 68 -5.17 14.84 1.08
N LEU A 69 -4.97 16.00 0.46
CA LEU A 69 -4.28 17.13 1.09
C LEU A 69 -5.07 17.66 2.30
N HIS A 70 -6.39 17.72 2.20
CA HIS A 70 -7.25 18.10 3.33
C HIS A 70 -7.15 17.09 4.49
N ASP A 71 -7.10 15.80 4.18
CA ASP A 71 -6.90 14.72 5.17
C ASP A 71 -5.46 14.68 5.71
N GLY A 72 -4.56 15.58 5.29
CA GLY A 72 -3.18 15.68 5.76
C GLY A 72 -2.20 14.71 5.11
N TRP A 73 -2.55 14.13 3.96
CA TRP A 73 -1.67 13.20 3.24
C TRP A 73 -0.67 13.95 2.37
N PHE A 74 0.60 13.55 2.48
CA PHE A 74 1.67 14.03 1.60
C PHE A 74 1.75 13.15 0.36
N ILE A 75 1.61 13.76 -0.81
CA ILE A 75 1.74 13.08 -2.09
C ILE A 75 3.15 13.35 -2.59
N ILE A 76 3.99 12.32 -2.60
CA ILE A 76 5.30 12.36 -3.24
C ILE A 76 5.06 12.16 -4.73
N ASP A 77 5.14 13.24 -5.51
CA ASP A 77 5.21 13.14 -6.97
C ASP A 77 6.70 12.92 -7.33
N GLU A 78 7.05 11.68 -7.68
CA GLU A 78 8.28 11.37 -8.44
C GLU A 78 8.16 11.85 -9.89
#